data_AF-A0A1Y4G1T7-F1
#
_entry.id   AF-A0A1Y4G1T7-F1
#
_cell.length_a   1.000
_cell.length_b   1.000
_cell.length_c   1.000
_cell.angle_alpha   90.00
_cell.angle_beta   90.00
_cell.angle_gamma   90.00
#
_symmetry.space_group_name_H-M   'P 1'
#
loop_
_entity.id
_entity.type
_entity.pdbx_description
1 polymer ?
#
loop_
_entity_poly.entity_id
_entity_poly.type
_entity_poly.pdbx_seq_one_letter_code
_entity_poly.pdbx_strand_id
1 'polypeptide(L)'
;MKQQYTRRGALKLLGLGAVVAASFCLAGCGSSGDGIKSASEPVPASQAFSQKSVWMVYDGDDQIGKDEAIKRILAFDGNGNVTVYQCDDATFADLNGLSDEEIIDFAKQQDKAVFDAAKQSAIDSTAEAIEAWQRCYDTMKAEADAGTYDSVNEYGEYGIDAVPEEYRAEVIEQFQTTLENTKNTLDTANEGQAFNKATEYREPQPQPYTLALETDDSGNVAASEEIRFAEPRFSFYEASIDDASDLESPETRFRVLNSGGWQSNVKIPESAFAADEGAVELYSPAYSTTQTVYDTTFGGYSGLATVVNEGHAGFTWDTPDTEGIEVD
;
A
#
# COMPACT_ATOMS: atom_id res chain seq x y z
N MET A 1 21.69 -32.08 -71.40
CA MET A 1 21.71 -32.03 -69.92
C MET A 1 23.13 -31.69 -69.49
N LYS A 2 23.28 -30.67 -68.65
CA LYS A 2 24.49 -29.86 -68.48
C LYS A 2 25.59 -30.58 -67.67
N GLN A 3 26.81 -30.40 -68.17
CA GLN A 3 28.15 -30.68 -67.64
C GLN A 3 28.31 -30.32 -66.15
N GLN A 4 28.88 -31.15 -65.27
CA GLN A 4 30.25 -31.70 -65.15
C GLN A 4 31.21 -30.88 -64.25
N TYR A 5 31.76 -31.60 -63.26
CA TYR A 5 33.06 -31.52 -62.56
C TYR A 5 33.40 -30.35 -61.61
N THR A 6 33.47 -30.57 -60.29
CA THR A 6 34.59 -31.08 -59.41
C THR A 6 35.87 -30.22 -59.36
N ARG A 7 36.14 -29.59 -58.19
CA ARG A 7 37.24 -29.90 -57.23
C ARG A 7 37.78 -28.65 -56.49
N ARG A 8 37.88 -28.84 -55.17
CA ARG A 8 38.96 -28.44 -54.22
C ARG A 8 39.41 -26.97 -54.16
N GLY A 9 39.43 -26.45 -52.93
CA GLY A 9 40.34 -25.37 -52.52
C GLY A 9 40.12 -24.99 -51.07
N ALA A 10 40.94 -25.54 -50.17
CA ALA A 10 41.10 -25.04 -48.81
C ALA A 10 41.73 -23.65 -48.82
N LEU A 11 41.45 -22.80 -47.83
CA LEU A 11 42.50 -22.02 -47.16
C LEU A 11 42.00 -21.38 -45.85
N LYS A 12 42.88 -21.47 -44.84
CA LYS A 12 42.92 -20.74 -43.58
C LYS A 12 43.11 -19.23 -43.84
N LEU A 13 42.62 -18.35 -42.96
CA LEU A 13 43.48 -17.49 -42.11
C LEU A 13 42.68 -16.52 -41.23
N LEU A 14 43.27 -16.26 -40.07
CA LEU A 14 43.02 -15.21 -39.08
C LEU A 14 42.87 -13.81 -39.70
N GLY A 15 42.04 -12.97 -39.08
CA GLY A 15 41.95 -11.55 -39.38
C GLY A 15 41.19 -10.77 -38.31
N LEU A 16 41.94 -10.18 -37.38
CA LEU A 16 41.56 -9.09 -36.48
C LEU A 16 40.65 -8.05 -37.16
N GLY A 17 39.66 -7.51 -36.44
CA GLY A 17 38.99 -6.29 -36.89
C GLY A 17 37.82 -5.81 -36.02
N ALA A 18 38.10 -4.74 -35.27
CA ALA A 18 37.16 -3.77 -34.69
C ALA A 18 36.24 -4.23 -33.54
N VAL A 19 36.76 -4.11 -32.31
CA VAL A 19 35.94 -3.62 -31.20
C VAL A 19 35.51 -2.20 -31.58
N VAL A 20 34.28 -2.05 -32.04
CA VAL A 20 33.62 -0.74 -32.01
C VAL A 20 33.22 -0.56 -30.56
N ALA A 21 34.10 0.06 -29.79
CA ALA A 21 33.67 0.77 -28.59
C ALA A 21 32.68 1.82 -29.10
N ALA A 22 31.39 1.51 -29.00
CA ALA A 22 30.37 2.54 -29.05
C ALA A 22 30.62 3.39 -27.81
N SER A 23 31.42 4.43 -28.02
CA SER A 23 31.55 5.55 -27.12
C SER A 23 30.14 6.03 -26.82
N PHE A 24 29.65 5.71 -25.62
CA PHE A 24 28.51 6.35 -25.01
C PHE A 24 28.78 7.85 -25.04
N CYS A 25 28.25 8.51 -26.07
CA CYS A 25 28.03 9.93 -25.99
C CYS A 25 26.98 10.11 -24.91
N LEU A 26 27.45 10.40 -23.70
CA LEU A 26 26.74 11.21 -22.71
C LEU A 26 26.19 12.44 -23.43
N ALA A 27 24.98 12.32 -23.97
CA ALA A 27 24.17 13.46 -24.34
C ALA A 27 23.62 14.04 -23.03
N GLY A 28 24.48 14.79 -22.35
CA GLY A 28 24.07 15.65 -21.26
C GLY A 28 23.14 16.76 -21.77
N CYS A 29 22.12 17.04 -20.95
CA CYS A 29 21.38 18.30 -20.87
C CYS A 29 20.61 18.74 -22.12
N GLY A 30 19.36 18.27 -22.22
CA GLY A 30 18.29 18.95 -22.96
C GLY A 30 17.03 18.96 -22.10
N SER A 31 16.71 20.12 -21.51
CA SER A 31 15.52 20.36 -20.71
C SER A 31 14.24 20.21 -21.54
N SER A 32 13.55 19.07 -21.48
CA SER A 32 12.11 18.92 -21.78
C SER A 32 11.67 17.56 -21.25
N GLY A 33 10.64 17.48 -20.40
CA GLY A 33 10.09 16.22 -19.85
C GLY A 33 9.44 15.28 -20.87
N ASP A 34 9.76 15.40 -22.15
CA ASP A 34 9.17 14.68 -23.28
C ASP A 34 10.04 13.49 -23.75
N GLY A 35 11.23 13.33 -23.17
CA GLY A 35 12.23 12.33 -23.61
C GLY A 35 11.74 10.89 -23.51
N ILE A 36 11.12 10.53 -22.39
CA ILE A 36 10.54 9.19 -22.20
C ILE A 36 9.18 9.02 -22.86
N LYS A 37 8.46 10.10 -23.16
CA LYS A 37 7.09 10.00 -23.70
C LYS A 37 7.06 9.73 -25.19
N SER A 38 8.12 10.10 -25.90
CA SER A 38 8.20 10.05 -27.36
C SER A 38 9.21 9.03 -27.91
N ALA A 39 9.72 8.13 -27.07
CA ALA A 39 10.80 7.23 -27.45
C ALA A 39 10.42 6.27 -28.59
N SER A 40 11.28 6.20 -29.60
CA SER A 40 11.17 5.30 -30.75
C SER A 40 11.87 3.95 -30.56
N GLU A 41 12.60 3.80 -29.45
CA GLU A 41 13.25 2.56 -29.02
C GLU A 41 12.85 2.27 -27.56
N PRO A 42 12.79 0.99 -27.12
CA PRO A 42 12.43 0.66 -25.75
C PRO A 42 13.31 1.36 -24.72
N VAL A 43 12.71 1.93 -23.69
CA VAL A 43 13.42 2.69 -22.64
C VAL A 43 13.71 1.78 -21.43
N PRO A 44 14.98 1.65 -20.98
CA PRO A 44 15.31 0.92 -19.76
C PRO A 44 14.73 1.57 -18.49
N ALA A 45 14.46 0.77 -17.45
CA ALA A 45 13.85 1.22 -16.20
C ALA A 45 14.68 2.33 -15.51
N SER A 46 15.99 2.17 -15.44
CA SER A 46 16.94 3.14 -14.88
C SER A 46 16.86 4.49 -15.59
N GLN A 47 16.71 4.49 -16.91
CA GLN A 47 16.55 5.70 -17.71
C GLN A 47 15.16 6.33 -17.53
N ALA A 48 14.13 5.51 -17.38
CA ALA A 48 12.76 5.95 -17.15
C ALA A 48 12.60 6.66 -15.79
N PHE A 49 13.08 6.05 -14.71
CA PHE A 49 12.91 6.56 -13.35
C PHE A 49 13.93 7.64 -12.95
N SER A 50 15.08 7.72 -13.62
CA SER A 50 16.06 8.81 -13.42
C SER A 50 15.63 10.16 -14.01
N GLN A 51 14.41 10.24 -14.57
CA GLN A 51 13.82 11.46 -15.09
C GLN A 51 12.55 11.83 -14.33
N LYS A 52 12.17 13.10 -14.39
CA LYS A 52 10.86 13.54 -13.91
C LYS A 52 9.77 12.81 -14.68
N SER A 53 8.97 12.03 -13.98
CA SER A 53 7.93 11.20 -14.58
C SER A 53 6.85 10.85 -13.54
N VAL A 54 5.68 10.49 -14.03
CA VAL A 54 4.53 10.10 -13.19
C VAL A 54 4.04 8.73 -13.63
N TRP A 55 3.89 7.82 -12.67
CA TRP A 55 3.51 6.43 -12.92
C TRP A 55 2.33 6.00 -12.06
N MET A 56 1.45 5.20 -12.63
CA MET A 56 0.24 4.67 -12.00
C MET A 56 0.46 3.19 -11.70
N VAL A 57 0.33 2.82 -10.43
CA VAL A 57 0.33 1.44 -9.96
C VAL A 57 -1.10 0.90 -10.05
N TYR A 58 -1.28 -0.24 -10.72
CA TYR A 58 -2.59 -0.90 -10.93
C TYR A 58 -2.45 -2.42 -10.77
N ASP A 59 -3.51 -3.19 -10.98
CA ASP A 59 -3.39 -4.64 -10.94
C ASP A 59 -2.68 -5.19 -12.19
N GLY A 60 -1.56 -5.89 -12.01
CA GLY A 60 -0.72 -6.32 -13.13
C GLY A 60 -1.33 -7.42 -14.00
N ASP A 61 -2.35 -8.11 -13.50
CA ASP A 61 -3.08 -9.12 -14.26
C ASP A 61 -4.15 -8.49 -15.19
N ASP A 62 -4.51 -7.23 -14.93
CA ASP A 62 -5.60 -6.54 -15.61
C ASP A 62 -5.14 -5.73 -16.84
N GLN A 63 -6.05 -5.58 -17.79
CA GLN A 63 -5.86 -4.72 -18.95
C GLN A 63 -6.18 -3.28 -18.55
N ILE A 64 -5.37 -2.31 -18.99
CA ILE A 64 -5.66 -0.89 -18.74
C ILE A 64 -6.94 -0.50 -19.50
N GLY A 65 -8.01 -0.29 -18.73
CA GLY A 65 -9.30 0.17 -19.21
C GLY A 65 -9.77 1.41 -18.47
N LYS A 66 -10.85 2.04 -18.96
CA LYS A 66 -11.39 3.27 -18.35
C LYS A 66 -11.78 3.12 -16.87
N ASP A 67 -12.17 1.92 -16.46
CA ASP A 67 -12.62 1.62 -15.10
C ASP A 67 -11.54 0.89 -14.28
N GLU A 68 -10.33 0.72 -14.83
CA GLU A 68 -9.22 0.08 -14.13
C GLU A 68 -8.78 0.98 -12.97
N ALA A 69 -8.69 0.37 -11.78
CA ALA A 69 -8.39 1.09 -10.55
C ALA A 69 -6.89 1.40 -10.44
N ILE A 70 -6.59 2.63 -10.05
CA ILE A 70 -5.23 3.06 -9.75
C ILE A 70 -5.05 2.94 -8.24
N LYS A 71 -4.17 2.04 -7.80
CA LYS A 71 -3.85 1.88 -6.38
C LYS A 71 -3.04 3.08 -5.89
N ARG A 72 -2.05 3.51 -6.69
CA ARG A 72 -1.12 4.59 -6.32
C ARG A 72 -0.61 5.36 -7.52
N ILE A 73 -0.18 6.59 -7.26
CA ILE A 73 0.56 7.41 -8.21
C ILE A 73 1.96 7.69 -7.65
N LEU A 74 2.98 7.38 -8.44
CA LEU A 74 4.40 7.58 -8.16
C LEU A 74 4.90 8.79 -8.96
N ALA A 75 5.41 9.81 -8.29
CA ALA A 75 6.01 10.98 -8.92
C ALA A 75 7.52 10.98 -8.70
N PHE A 76 8.29 10.69 -9.75
CA PHE A 76 9.76 10.72 -9.73
C PHE A 76 10.27 12.14 -9.92
N ASP A 77 11.26 12.53 -9.12
CA ASP A 77 11.83 13.88 -9.19
C ASP A 77 13.01 14.01 -10.17
N GLY A 78 13.48 12.88 -10.72
CA GLY A 78 14.66 12.77 -11.58
C GLY A 78 16.00 12.88 -10.85
N ASN A 79 16.01 12.86 -9.51
CA ASN A 79 17.19 12.94 -8.65
C ASN A 79 17.29 11.74 -7.70
N GLY A 80 16.68 10.61 -8.07
CA GLY A 80 16.70 9.39 -7.27
C GLY A 80 15.64 9.33 -6.17
N ASN A 81 14.64 10.23 -6.17
CA ASN A 81 13.53 10.18 -5.24
C ASN A 81 12.19 9.99 -5.94
N VAL A 82 11.25 9.38 -5.20
CA VAL A 82 9.86 9.19 -5.57
C VAL A 82 8.96 9.71 -4.46
N THR A 83 7.90 10.43 -4.83
CA THR A 83 6.77 10.69 -3.94
C THR A 83 5.64 9.75 -4.29
N VAL A 84 5.10 9.06 -3.30
CA VAL A 84 4.02 8.07 -3.48
C VAL A 84 2.73 8.64 -2.91
N TYR A 85 1.66 8.61 -3.70
CA TYR A 85 0.32 9.03 -3.32
C TYR A 85 -0.63 7.84 -3.35
N GLN A 86 -1.45 7.65 -2.31
CA GLN A 86 -2.55 6.70 -2.30
C GLN A 86 -3.71 7.23 -3.15
N CYS A 87 -4.30 6.40 -4.00
CA CYS A 87 -5.29 6.84 -4.98
C CYS A 87 -6.45 5.85 -5.14
N ASP A 88 -6.84 5.12 -4.09
CA ASP A 88 -7.73 3.94 -4.12
C ASP A 88 -9.09 4.13 -4.86
N ASP A 89 -9.59 5.36 -5.01
CA ASP A 89 -10.82 5.68 -5.74
C ASP A 89 -10.61 6.19 -7.19
N ALA A 90 -9.36 6.30 -7.65
CA ALA A 90 -9.02 6.82 -8.97
C ALA A 90 -9.02 5.73 -10.04
N THR A 91 -9.38 6.12 -11.26
CA THR A 91 -9.33 5.27 -12.44
C THR A 91 -8.52 5.90 -13.57
N PHE A 92 -8.14 5.11 -14.57
CA PHE A 92 -7.47 5.64 -15.77
C PHE A 92 -8.36 6.61 -16.57
N ALA A 93 -9.70 6.55 -16.44
CA ALA A 93 -10.58 7.54 -17.04
C ALA A 93 -10.36 8.95 -16.48
N ASP A 94 -10.07 9.06 -15.19
CA ASP A 94 -9.91 10.34 -14.49
C ASP A 94 -8.65 11.09 -14.94
N LEU A 95 -7.67 10.38 -15.50
CA LEU A 95 -6.42 10.95 -15.99
C LEU A 95 -6.51 11.47 -17.43
N ASN A 96 -7.63 11.29 -18.11
CA ASN A 96 -7.72 11.60 -19.53
C ASN A 96 -7.48 13.09 -19.81
N GLY A 97 -6.47 13.37 -20.63
CA GLY A 97 -6.11 14.72 -21.05
C GLY A 97 -5.37 15.54 -19.98
N LEU A 98 -5.02 14.95 -18.84
CA LEU A 98 -4.21 15.61 -17.82
C LEU A 98 -2.72 15.56 -18.19
N SER A 99 -2.02 16.66 -17.94
CA SER A 99 -0.55 16.70 -17.91
C SER A 99 0.01 16.07 -16.64
N ASP A 100 1.31 15.80 -16.59
CA ASP A 100 1.95 15.21 -15.39
C ASP A 100 1.76 16.08 -14.13
N GLU A 101 1.81 17.40 -14.28
CA GLU A 101 1.57 18.33 -13.17
C GLU A 101 0.13 18.24 -12.68
N GLU A 102 -0.83 18.13 -13.60
CA GLU A 102 -2.25 17.95 -13.26
C GLU A 102 -2.54 16.56 -12.66
N ILE A 103 -1.84 15.51 -13.12
CA ILE A 103 -1.93 14.17 -12.52
C ILE A 103 -1.36 14.19 -11.09
N ILE A 104 -0.26 14.91 -10.84
CA ILE A 104 0.28 15.08 -9.49
C ILE A 104 -0.70 15.86 -8.59
N ASP A 105 -1.28 16.95 -9.08
CA ASP A 105 -2.28 17.72 -8.31
C ASP A 105 -3.55 16.90 -8.04
N PHE A 106 -3.95 16.05 -8.98
CA PHE A 106 -5.02 15.06 -8.79
C PHE A 106 -4.62 14.03 -7.73
N ALA A 107 -3.41 13.47 -7.80
CA ALA A 107 -2.90 12.49 -6.85
C ALA A 107 -2.89 13.03 -5.41
N LYS A 108 -2.50 14.30 -5.21
CA LYS A 108 -2.56 14.98 -3.91
C LYS A 108 -3.97 15.10 -3.36
N GLN A 109 -4.94 15.36 -4.23
CA GLN A 109 -6.35 15.45 -3.84
C GLN A 109 -6.87 14.08 -3.42
N GLN A 110 -6.51 13.03 -4.16
CA GLN A 110 -6.91 11.66 -3.85
C GLN A 110 -6.24 11.16 -2.56
N ASP A 111 -4.95 11.37 -2.38
CA ASP A 111 -4.24 10.97 -1.16
C ASP A 111 -4.84 11.63 0.09
N LYS A 112 -5.19 12.92 -0.02
CA LYS A 112 -5.93 13.61 1.04
C LYS A 112 -7.33 13.03 1.25
N ALA A 113 -8.05 12.67 0.18
CA ALA A 113 -9.38 12.09 0.30
C ALA A 113 -9.33 10.72 0.98
N VAL A 114 -8.37 9.87 0.64
CA VAL A 114 -8.11 8.58 1.28
C VAL A 114 -7.78 8.79 2.77
N PHE A 115 -6.92 9.76 3.10
CA PHE A 115 -6.64 10.14 4.49
C PHE A 115 -7.91 10.57 5.25
N ASP A 116 -8.71 11.47 4.67
CA ASP A 116 -9.92 11.99 5.32
C ASP A 116 -10.94 10.87 5.53
N ALA A 117 -11.10 9.96 4.57
CA ALA A 117 -12.00 8.81 4.65
C ALA A 117 -11.55 7.80 5.70
N ALA A 118 -10.26 7.41 5.71
CA ALA A 118 -9.70 6.51 6.71
C ALA A 118 -9.81 7.10 8.13
N LYS A 119 -9.48 8.40 8.29
CA LYS A 119 -9.64 9.12 9.55
C LYS A 119 -11.08 9.10 10.04
N GLN A 120 -12.02 9.40 9.15
CA GLN A 120 -13.44 9.48 9.50
C GLN A 120 -13.99 8.10 9.87
N SER A 121 -13.66 7.06 9.10
CA SER A 121 -14.02 5.67 9.41
C SER A 121 -13.54 5.25 10.79
N ALA A 122 -12.28 5.50 11.12
CA ALA A 122 -11.71 5.18 12.43
C ALA A 122 -12.32 6.02 13.57
N ILE A 123 -12.71 7.28 13.30
CA ILE A 123 -13.40 8.14 14.26
C ILE A 123 -14.80 7.57 14.58
N ASP A 124 -15.53 7.16 13.56
CA ASP A 124 -16.91 6.69 13.70
C ASP A 124 -16.95 5.32 14.39
N SER A 125 -16.12 4.36 13.95
CA SER A 125 -16.04 3.04 14.58
C SER A 125 -15.65 3.13 16.06
N THR A 126 -14.67 3.98 16.38
CA THR A 126 -14.18 4.16 17.74
C THR A 126 -15.24 4.85 18.62
N ALA A 127 -16.00 5.80 18.07
CA ALA A 127 -17.07 6.46 18.81
C ALA A 127 -18.18 5.47 19.20
N GLU A 128 -18.61 4.61 18.27
CA GLU A 128 -19.59 3.56 18.53
C GLU A 128 -19.10 2.58 19.62
N ALA A 129 -17.83 2.18 19.55
CA ALA A 129 -17.22 1.32 20.56
C ALA A 129 -17.17 1.98 21.94
N ILE A 130 -16.75 3.24 22.03
CA ILE A 130 -16.73 4.02 23.29
C ILE A 130 -18.13 4.09 23.89
N GLU A 131 -19.16 4.41 23.10
CA GLU A 131 -20.53 4.50 23.59
C GLU A 131 -21.03 3.17 24.16
N ALA A 132 -20.77 2.06 23.47
CA ALA A 132 -21.17 0.73 23.94
C ALA A 132 -20.44 0.32 25.23
N TRP A 133 -19.12 0.50 25.28
CA TRP A 133 -18.33 0.19 26.47
C TRP A 133 -18.69 1.08 27.66
N GLN A 134 -18.97 2.36 27.43
CA GLN A 134 -19.35 3.30 28.49
C GLN A 134 -20.69 2.90 29.11
N ARG A 135 -21.70 2.55 28.29
CA ARG A 135 -22.99 2.05 28.78
C ARG A 135 -22.83 0.78 29.63
N CYS A 136 -21.97 -0.14 29.19
CA CYS A 136 -21.71 -1.38 29.92
C CYS A 136 -21.01 -1.10 31.26
N TYR A 137 -19.96 -0.28 31.23
CA TYR A 137 -19.22 0.15 32.43
C TYR A 137 -20.15 0.80 33.45
N ASP A 138 -20.98 1.76 33.03
CA ASP A 138 -21.90 2.48 33.92
C ASP A 138 -22.89 1.53 34.59
N THR A 139 -23.39 0.52 33.85
CA THR A 139 -24.31 -0.47 34.42
C THR A 139 -23.61 -1.36 35.44
N MET A 140 -22.46 -1.95 35.09
CA MET A 140 -21.71 -2.82 36.00
C MET A 140 -21.24 -2.06 37.24
N LYS A 141 -20.85 -0.79 37.08
CA LYS A 141 -20.51 0.11 38.18
C LYS A 141 -21.69 0.29 39.12
N ALA A 142 -22.90 0.51 38.60
CA ALA A 142 -24.10 0.65 39.40
C ALA A 142 -24.47 -0.65 40.15
N GLU A 143 -24.33 -1.81 39.51
CA GLU A 143 -24.54 -3.13 40.15
C GLU A 143 -23.55 -3.37 41.30
N ALA A 144 -22.27 -3.06 41.09
CA ALA A 144 -21.24 -3.17 42.12
C ALA A 144 -21.49 -2.21 43.30
N ASP A 145 -21.87 -0.95 43.02
CA ASP A 145 -22.18 0.05 44.04
C ASP A 145 -23.44 -0.33 44.85
N ALA A 146 -24.41 -0.99 44.22
CA ALA A 146 -25.60 -1.52 44.88
C ALA A 146 -25.33 -2.87 45.59
N GLY A 147 -24.20 -3.52 45.29
CA GLY A 147 -23.85 -4.84 45.80
C GLY A 147 -24.70 -5.98 45.21
N THR A 148 -25.36 -5.76 44.06
CA THR A 148 -26.26 -6.75 43.43
C THR A 148 -25.52 -7.68 42.47
N TYR A 149 -24.56 -7.14 41.71
CA TYR A 149 -23.78 -7.87 40.69
C TYR A 149 -24.69 -8.62 39.70
N ASP A 150 -25.78 -7.99 39.26
CA ASP A 150 -26.86 -8.61 38.47
C ASP A 150 -26.38 -9.27 37.17
N SER A 151 -25.25 -8.84 36.62
CA SER A 151 -24.65 -9.43 35.41
C SER A 151 -23.86 -10.71 35.65
N VAL A 152 -23.64 -11.12 36.91
CA VAL A 152 -23.03 -12.41 37.25
C VAL A 152 -24.03 -13.53 36.94
N ASN A 153 -23.58 -14.57 36.24
CA ASN A 153 -24.36 -15.78 35.98
C ASN A 153 -23.71 -16.98 36.70
N GLU A 154 -24.51 -17.69 37.49
CA GLU A 154 -24.16 -18.97 38.11
C GLU A 154 -25.20 -20.02 37.69
N TYR A 155 -24.81 -20.94 36.79
CA TYR A 155 -25.69 -22.00 36.25
C TYR A 155 -27.05 -21.53 35.68
N GLY A 156 -27.13 -20.31 35.13
CA GLY A 156 -28.36 -19.75 34.56
C GLY A 156 -29.20 -18.92 35.54
N GLU A 157 -28.78 -18.79 36.79
CA GLU A 157 -29.31 -17.82 37.75
C GLU A 157 -28.40 -16.59 37.83
N TYR A 158 -28.98 -15.42 38.09
CA TYR A 158 -28.30 -14.13 37.96
C TYR A 158 -28.22 -13.38 39.28
N GLY A 159 -27.16 -12.57 39.43
CA GLY A 159 -26.90 -11.77 40.62
C GLY A 159 -26.09 -12.52 41.68
N ILE A 160 -25.52 -11.76 42.62
CA ILE A 160 -24.66 -12.33 43.68
C ILE A 160 -25.41 -13.30 44.60
N ASP A 161 -26.72 -13.17 44.70
CA ASP A 161 -27.55 -14.04 45.53
C ASP A 161 -27.67 -15.47 44.97
N ALA A 162 -27.51 -15.64 43.65
CA ALA A 162 -27.44 -16.94 43.00
C ALA A 162 -26.10 -17.66 43.27
N VAL A 163 -25.06 -16.92 43.64
CA VAL A 163 -23.72 -17.47 43.90
C VAL A 163 -23.67 -18.07 45.32
N PRO A 164 -23.19 -19.31 45.49
CA PRO A 164 -22.97 -19.89 46.82
C PRO A 164 -22.05 -19.01 47.67
N GLU A 165 -22.39 -18.84 48.95
CA GLU A 165 -21.72 -17.88 49.86
C GLU A 165 -20.19 -18.02 49.89
N GLU A 166 -19.69 -19.26 49.83
CA GLU A 166 -18.26 -19.59 49.82
C GLU A 166 -17.51 -19.09 48.57
N TYR A 167 -18.19 -18.84 47.46
CA TYR A 167 -17.61 -18.35 46.20
C TYR A 167 -17.85 -16.85 45.96
N ARG A 168 -18.71 -16.19 46.75
CA ARG A 168 -19.09 -14.79 46.52
C ARG A 168 -17.90 -13.84 46.50
N ALA A 169 -16.93 -14.03 47.40
CA ALA A 169 -15.76 -13.16 47.48
C ALA A 169 -14.91 -13.21 46.19
N GLU A 170 -14.70 -14.40 45.64
CA GLU A 170 -13.94 -14.61 44.41
C GLU A 170 -14.67 -14.01 43.19
N VAL A 171 -15.98 -14.22 43.11
CA VAL A 171 -16.81 -13.65 42.03
C VAL A 171 -16.82 -12.12 42.08
N ILE A 172 -16.90 -11.52 43.27
CA ILE A 172 -16.82 -10.06 43.46
C ILE A 172 -15.47 -9.54 43.00
N GLU A 173 -14.37 -10.21 43.37
CA GLU A 173 -13.02 -9.83 42.94
C GLU A 173 -12.92 -9.87 41.40
N GLN A 174 -13.38 -10.96 40.77
CA GLN A 174 -13.38 -11.10 39.31
C GLN A 174 -14.22 -10.00 38.63
N PHE A 175 -15.37 -9.67 39.21
CA PHE A 175 -16.22 -8.59 38.71
C PHE A 175 -15.51 -7.24 38.78
N GLN A 176 -14.86 -6.94 39.91
CA GLN A 176 -14.10 -5.70 40.09
C GLN A 176 -12.92 -5.60 39.13
N THR A 177 -12.16 -6.68 38.93
CA THR A 177 -11.08 -6.73 37.93
C THR A 177 -11.62 -6.49 36.52
N THR A 178 -12.75 -7.09 36.16
CA THR A 178 -13.39 -6.89 34.86
C THR A 178 -13.82 -5.43 34.68
N LEU A 179 -14.37 -4.80 35.72
CA LEU A 179 -14.77 -3.40 35.70
C LEU A 179 -13.56 -2.46 35.53
N GLU A 180 -12.44 -2.74 36.22
CA GLU A 180 -11.18 -1.99 36.08
C GLU A 180 -10.60 -2.12 34.66
N ASN A 181 -10.55 -3.34 34.11
CA ASN A 181 -10.09 -3.57 32.74
C ASN A 181 -10.97 -2.85 31.70
N THR A 182 -12.29 -2.84 31.91
CA THR A 182 -13.22 -2.11 31.05
C THR A 182 -12.96 -0.61 31.11
N LYS A 183 -12.68 -0.07 32.30
CA LYS A 183 -12.32 1.35 32.48
C LYS A 183 -11.02 1.71 31.74
N ASN A 184 -9.99 0.89 31.87
CA ASN A 184 -8.70 1.09 31.18
C ASN A 184 -8.87 1.04 29.65
N THR A 185 -9.75 0.16 29.15
CA THR A 185 -10.09 0.07 27.73
C THR A 185 -10.78 1.35 27.25
N LEU A 186 -11.76 1.85 28.01
CA LEU A 186 -12.42 3.12 27.73
C LEU A 186 -11.44 4.30 27.71
N ASP A 187 -10.52 4.37 28.67
CA ASP A 187 -9.53 5.45 28.73
C ASP A 187 -8.61 5.41 27.49
N THR A 188 -8.11 4.22 27.13
CA THR A 188 -7.31 4.02 25.91
C THR A 188 -8.09 4.41 24.64
N ALA A 189 -9.36 4.04 24.55
CA ALA A 189 -10.19 4.36 23.40
C ALA A 189 -10.46 5.86 23.28
N ASN A 190 -10.71 6.54 24.40
CA ASN A 190 -10.86 8.00 24.41
C ASN A 190 -9.57 8.71 24.00
N GLU A 191 -8.41 8.23 24.45
CA GLU A 191 -7.10 8.75 24.03
C GLU A 191 -6.86 8.51 22.52
N GLY A 192 -7.15 7.31 22.02
CA GLY A 192 -7.07 6.98 20.59
C GLY A 192 -8.01 7.82 19.73
N GLN A 193 -9.24 8.06 20.20
CA GLN A 193 -10.20 8.95 19.55
C GLN A 193 -9.67 10.40 19.49
N ALA A 194 -9.04 10.87 20.56
CA ALA A 194 -8.43 12.20 20.59
C ALA A 194 -7.25 12.29 19.62
N PHE A 195 -6.42 11.24 19.54
CA PHE A 195 -5.35 11.11 18.55
C PHE A 195 -5.90 11.19 17.12
N ASN A 196 -6.92 10.40 16.77
CA ASN A 196 -7.53 10.43 15.44
C ASN A 196 -8.04 11.85 15.10
N LYS A 197 -8.80 12.46 16.01
CA LYS A 197 -9.38 13.81 15.82
C LYS A 197 -8.30 14.88 15.62
N ALA A 198 -7.22 14.83 16.40
CA ALA A 198 -6.12 15.79 16.36
C ALA A 198 -5.18 15.61 15.16
N THR A 199 -5.19 14.45 14.50
CA THR A 199 -4.31 14.17 13.37
C THR A 199 -4.69 15.02 12.16
N GLU A 200 -3.73 15.77 11.61
CA GLU A 200 -3.90 16.56 10.39
C GLU A 200 -3.16 15.93 9.23
N TYR A 201 -3.75 16.02 8.03
CA TYR A 201 -3.14 15.54 6.79
C TYR A 201 -1.77 16.17 6.56
N ARG A 202 -0.83 15.37 6.06
CA ARG A 202 0.49 15.81 5.62
C ARG A 202 0.77 15.22 4.26
N GLU A 203 1.09 16.07 3.30
CA GLU A 203 1.46 15.65 1.96
C GLU A 203 2.74 14.78 2.02
N PRO A 204 2.77 13.64 1.31
CA PRO A 204 3.94 12.78 1.28
C PRO A 204 5.16 13.52 0.73
N GLN A 205 6.32 13.21 1.29
CA GLN A 205 7.60 13.84 0.90
C GLN A 205 8.40 12.89 0.02
N PRO A 206 9.17 13.40 -0.97
CA PRO A 206 10.04 12.56 -1.79
C PRO A 206 10.96 11.71 -0.93
N GLN A 207 11.02 10.41 -1.20
CA GLN A 207 11.92 9.45 -0.56
C GLN A 207 12.79 8.75 -1.61
N PRO A 208 13.99 8.27 -1.24
CA PRO A 208 14.79 7.45 -2.15
C PRO A 208 14.03 6.22 -2.65
N TYR A 209 14.29 5.83 -3.90
CA TYR A 209 13.90 4.52 -4.43
C TYR A 209 15.14 3.70 -4.79
N THR A 210 14.95 2.41 -4.96
CA THR A 210 15.99 1.48 -5.42
C THR A 210 15.45 0.68 -6.60
N LEU A 211 16.30 0.47 -7.61
CA LEU A 211 16.03 -0.42 -8.73
C LEU A 211 16.92 -1.64 -8.55
N ALA A 212 16.31 -2.81 -8.40
CA ALA A 212 16.99 -4.07 -8.16
C ALA A 212 16.77 -5.01 -9.34
N LEU A 213 17.83 -5.65 -9.80
CA LEU A 213 17.84 -6.57 -10.92
C LEU A 213 18.46 -7.90 -10.48
N GLU A 214 17.73 -8.99 -10.65
CA GLU A 214 18.27 -10.33 -10.43
C GLU A 214 18.72 -10.94 -11.76
N THR A 215 19.83 -11.65 -11.73
CA THR A 215 20.39 -12.33 -12.90
C THR A 215 19.96 -13.80 -12.99
N ASP A 216 20.02 -14.37 -14.19
CA ASP A 216 19.86 -15.81 -14.38
C ASP A 216 21.04 -16.60 -13.80
N ASP A 217 20.98 -17.94 -13.81
CA ASP A 217 22.07 -18.81 -13.32
C ASP A 217 23.45 -18.54 -13.98
N SER A 218 23.48 -17.80 -15.10
CA SER A 218 24.72 -17.42 -15.78
C SER A 218 25.35 -16.13 -15.25
N GLY A 219 24.57 -15.26 -14.59
CA GLY A 219 24.98 -13.93 -14.13
C GLY A 219 25.09 -12.88 -15.25
N ASN A 220 24.68 -13.20 -16.47
CA ASN A 220 24.87 -12.31 -17.64
C ASN A 220 23.56 -11.81 -18.26
N VAL A 221 22.41 -12.31 -17.80
CA VAL A 221 21.10 -12.00 -18.34
C VAL A 221 20.18 -11.65 -17.19
N ALA A 222 19.43 -10.54 -17.32
CA ALA A 222 18.40 -10.18 -16.37
C ALA A 222 17.30 -11.25 -16.33
N ALA A 223 16.94 -11.69 -15.12
CA ALA A 223 15.88 -12.65 -14.84
C ALA A 223 14.62 -11.95 -14.29
N SER A 224 14.81 -10.95 -13.45
CA SER A 224 13.75 -10.08 -12.91
C SER A 224 14.30 -8.68 -12.69
N GLU A 225 13.40 -7.70 -12.65
CA GLU A 225 13.74 -6.33 -12.25
C GLU A 225 12.57 -5.76 -11.46
N GLU A 226 12.85 -5.06 -10.36
CA GLU A 226 11.83 -4.46 -9.52
C GLU A 226 12.26 -3.08 -9.00
N ILE A 227 11.26 -2.22 -8.78
CA ILE A 227 11.46 -0.95 -8.10
C ILE A 227 10.96 -1.05 -6.66
N ARG A 228 11.81 -0.67 -5.70
CA ARG A 228 11.51 -0.61 -4.26
C ARG A 228 11.44 0.82 -3.78
N PHE A 229 10.49 1.11 -2.89
CA PHE A 229 10.27 2.44 -2.31
C PHE A 229 9.54 2.34 -0.97
N ALA A 230 9.55 3.42 -0.19
CA ALA A 230 8.72 3.53 1.01
C ALA A 230 7.24 3.74 0.62
N GLU A 231 6.37 2.79 0.94
CA GLU A 231 4.95 2.84 0.66
C GLU A 231 4.22 3.50 1.83
N PRO A 232 3.69 4.73 1.69
CA PRO A 232 2.99 5.41 2.77
C PRO A 232 1.70 4.68 3.12
N ARG A 233 1.39 4.63 4.41
CA ARG A 233 0.11 4.14 4.96
C ARG A 233 -0.41 5.06 6.05
N PHE A 234 -1.72 5.24 6.05
CA PHE A 234 -2.42 5.91 7.14
C PHE A 234 -2.76 4.91 8.24
N SER A 235 -2.40 5.25 9.47
CA SER A 235 -2.59 4.39 10.63
C SER A 235 -3.40 5.13 11.68
N PHE A 236 -4.64 4.72 11.89
CA PHE A 236 -5.51 5.31 12.89
C PHE A 236 -5.77 4.33 14.03
N TYR A 237 -6.07 4.86 15.21
CA TYR A 237 -6.57 4.03 16.29
C TYR A 237 -7.98 3.55 15.92
N GLU A 238 -8.18 2.24 15.85
CA GLU A 238 -9.50 1.67 15.56
C GLU A 238 -9.92 0.80 16.72
N ALA A 239 -10.96 1.24 17.42
CA ALA A 239 -11.80 0.36 18.22
C ALA A 239 -13.06 0.02 17.43
N SER A 240 -13.51 -1.22 17.53
CA SER A 240 -14.76 -1.67 16.95
C SER A 240 -15.46 -2.65 17.88
N ILE A 241 -16.77 -2.76 17.70
CA ILE A 241 -17.62 -3.76 18.34
C ILE A 241 -18.28 -4.58 17.23
N ASP A 242 -18.05 -5.89 17.21
CA ASP A 242 -18.65 -6.78 16.22
C ASP A 242 -20.16 -6.95 16.46
N ASP A 243 -20.57 -7.02 17.73
CA ASP A 243 -21.98 -7.11 18.13
C ASP A 243 -22.22 -6.41 19.49
N ALA A 244 -22.91 -5.27 19.46
CA ALA A 244 -23.25 -4.52 20.66
C ALA A 244 -24.33 -5.20 21.52
N SER A 245 -25.12 -6.12 20.95
CA SER A 245 -26.26 -6.75 21.64
C SER A 245 -25.82 -7.60 22.83
N ASP A 246 -24.64 -8.22 22.73
CA ASP A 246 -24.01 -8.99 23.80
C ASP A 246 -23.63 -8.11 25.01
N LEU A 247 -23.38 -6.81 24.81
CA LEU A 247 -23.08 -5.84 25.87
C LEU A 247 -24.36 -5.27 26.50
N GLU A 248 -25.46 -5.23 25.75
CA GLU A 248 -26.74 -4.75 26.23
C GLU A 248 -27.49 -5.80 27.07
N SER A 249 -27.23 -7.08 26.85
CA SER A 249 -27.86 -8.15 27.63
C SER A 249 -27.18 -8.35 29.00
N PRO A 250 -27.94 -8.35 30.11
CA PRO A 250 -27.43 -8.80 31.42
C PRO A 250 -26.90 -10.24 31.38
N GLU A 251 -27.40 -11.05 30.44
CA GLU A 251 -27.06 -12.47 30.35
C GLU A 251 -25.64 -12.73 29.86
N THR A 252 -25.10 -11.81 29.07
CA THR A 252 -23.86 -12.02 28.30
C THR A 252 -22.80 -10.98 28.61
N ARG A 253 -23.15 -9.77 29.05
CA ARG A 253 -22.19 -8.66 29.16
C ARG A 253 -20.98 -8.96 30.03
N PHE A 254 -21.19 -9.52 31.22
CA PHE A 254 -20.11 -9.79 32.17
C PHE A 254 -19.21 -10.89 31.63
N ARG A 255 -19.81 -11.97 31.12
CA ARG A 255 -19.08 -13.08 30.50
C ARG A 255 -18.17 -12.58 29.39
N VAL A 256 -18.70 -11.77 28.49
CA VAL A 256 -17.98 -11.30 27.30
C VAL A 256 -16.80 -10.39 27.70
N LEU A 257 -17.00 -9.46 28.65
CA LEU A 257 -15.91 -8.60 29.16
C LEU A 257 -14.86 -9.40 29.94
N ASN A 258 -15.30 -10.32 30.80
CA ASN A 258 -14.41 -11.15 31.62
C ASN A 258 -13.58 -12.14 30.78
N SER A 259 -14.12 -12.65 29.66
CA SER A 259 -13.38 -13.55 28.76
C SER A 259 -12.33 -12.84 27.90
N GLY A 260 -12.14 -11.52 28.04
CA GLY A 260 -11.25 -10.73 27.19
C GLY A 260 -11.72 -10.68 25.73
N GLY A 261 -13.04 -10.81 25.50
CA GLY A 261 -13.65 -10.99 24.18
C GLY A 261 -13.59 -9.78 23.26
N TRP A 262 -12.95 -8.68 23.66
CA TRP A 262 -12.82 -7.48 22.85
C TRP A 262 -11.37 -7.06 22.81
N GLN A 263 -10.96 -6.51 21.67
CA GLN A 263 -9.59 -6.10 21.37
C GLN A 263 -9.12 -4.94 22.28
N SER A 264 -8.94 -5.19 23.58
CA SER A 264 -8.43 -4.23 24.57
C SER A 264 -6.94 -3.92 24.39
N ASN A 265 -6.30 -4.53 23.38
CA ASN A 265 -4.87 -4.44 23.12
C ASN A 265 -4.55 -3.60 21.87
N VAL A 266 -5.53 -2.89 21.31
CA VAL A 266 -5.26 -1.95 20.22
C VAL A 266 -4.39 -0.83 20.79
N LYS A 267 -3.17 -0.74 20.28
CA LYS A 267 -2.24 0.33 20.66
C LYS A 267 -2.57 1.56 19.84
N ILE A 268 -2.58 2.71 20.50
CA ILE A 268 -2.57 3.99 19.81
C ILE A 268 -1.27 4.04 18.98
N PRO A 269 -1.35 4.25 17.67
CA PRO A 269 -0.16 4.30 16.84
C PRO A 269 0.69 5.52 17.23
N GLU A 270 2.02 5.38 17.16
CA GLU A 270 2.94 6.48 17.47
C GLU A 270 2.81 7.64 16.47
N SER A 271 2.40 7.32 15.24
CA SER A 271 2.21 8.26 14.14
C SER A 271 1.07 7.78 13.26
N ALA A 272 0.28 8.71 12.74
CA ALA A 272 -0.74 8.41 11.73
C ALA A 272 -0.16 8.16 10.34
N PHE A 273 1.13 8.44 10.18
CA PHE A 273 1.89 8.23 8.96
C PHE A 273 2.91 7.14 9.24
N ALA A 274 2.67 5.97 8.67
CA ALA A 274 3.60 4.85 8.62
C ALA A 274 4.09 4.66 7.19
N ALA A 275 5.15 3.87 7.03
CA ALA A 275 5.58 3.40 5.73
C ALA A 275 6.01 1.95 5.84
N ASP A 276 5.57 1.15 4.89
CA ASP A 276 6.04 -0.22 4.69
C ASP A 276 7.00 -0.26 3.49
N GLU A 277 7.74 -1.35 3.34
CA GLU A 277 8.51 -1.60 2.13
C GLU A 277 7.54 -1.92 0.99
N GLY A 278 7.51 -1.06 -0.04
CA GLY A 278 6.78 -1.27 -1.27
C GLY A 278 7.71 -1.73 -2.37
N ALA A 279 7.25 -2.67 -3.19
CA ALA A 279 7.95 -3.13 -4.37
C ALA A 279 6.97 -3.32 -5.53
N VAL A 280 7.42 -3.02 -6.75
CA VAL A 280 6.70 -3.33 -7.99
C VAL A 280 7.65 -4.04 -8.93
N GLU A 281 7.36 -5.30 -9.22
CA GLU A 281 8.10 -6.09 -10.19
C GLU A 281 7.74 -5.64 -11.63
N LEU A 282 8.75 -5.40 -12.45
CA LEU A 282 8.63 -4.72 -13.74
C LEU A 282 8.33 -5.69 -14.86
N TYR A 283 7.24 -6.45 -14.79
CA TYR A 283 6.96 -7.44 -15.82
C TYR A 283 6.72 -6.82 -17.21
N SER A 284 7.16 -7.53 -18.25
CA SER A 284 6.77 -7.21 -19.62
C SER A 284 5.24 -7.15 -19.73
N PRO A 285 4.68 -6.20 -20.52
CA PRO A 285 3.24 -6.05 -20.63
C PRO A 285 2.60 -7.31 -21.21
N ALA A 286 1.59 -7.86 -20.51
CA ALA A 286 0.89 -9.08 -20.95
C ALA A 286 0.03 -8.86 -22.21
N TYR A 287 -0.45 -7.64 -22.43
CA TYR A 287 -1.42 -7.33 -23.49
C TYR A 287 -0.80 -6.56 -24.67
N SER A 288 -0.21 -5.39 -24.41
CA SER A 288 0.36 -4.51 -25.42
C SER A 288 1.40 -3.57 -24.80
N THR A 289 2.40 -3.16 -25.58
CA THR A 289 3.40 -2.17 -25.16
C THR A 289 2.79 -0.80 -24.86
N THR A 290 1.65 -0.48 -25.49
CA THR A 290 0.85 0.70 -25.18
C THR A 290 -0.65 0.39 -25.19
N GLN A 291 -1.42 1.13 -24.39
CA GLN A 291 -2.87 0.99 -24.27
C GLN A 291 -3.51 2.39 -24.23
N THR A 292 -4.60 2.59 -24.94
CA THR A 292 -5.24 3.92 -25.04
C THR A 292 -6.58 3.91 -24.31
N VAL A 293 -6.77 4.86 -23.40
CA VAL A 293 -8.04 5.15 -22.74
C VAL A 293 -8.48 6.54 -23.17
N TYR A 294 -9.61 6.62 -23.87
CA TYR A 294 -10.06 7.82 -24.55
C TYR A 294 -8.98 8.40 -25.49
N ASP A 295 -8.45 9.58 -25.19
CA ASP A 295 -7.44 10.27 -26.00
C ASP A 295 -6.03 10.16 -25.39
N THR A 296 -5.88 9.44 -24.27
CA THR A 296 -4.62 9.30 -23.54
C THR A 296 -4.01 7.93 -23.77
N THR A 297 -2.75 7.89 -24.20
CA THR A 297 -2.01 6.64 -24.40
C THR A 297 -1.11 6.37 -23.20
N PHE A 298 -1.16 5.16 -22.69
CA PHE A 298 -0.37 4.67 -21.58
C PHE A 298 0.62 3.62 -22.08
N GLY A 299 1.83 3.62 -21.53
CA GLY A 299 2.84 2.59 -21.74
C GLY A 299 3.52 2.27 -20.42
N GLY A 300 4.21 1.12 -20.33
CA GLY A 300 4.88 0.73 -19.09
C GLY A 300 5.07 -0.77 -18.99
N TYR A 301 5.02 -1.24 -17.75
CA TYR A 301 5.12 -2.63 -17.32
C TYR A 301 3.72 -3.14 -16.90
N SER A 302 3.56 -4.45 -16.76
CA SER A 302 2.35 -4.99 -16.14
C SER A 302 2.30 -4.52 -14.67
N GLY A 303 1.21 -3.84 -14.28
CA GLY A 303 1.03 -3.27 -12.94
C GLY A 303 1.63 -1.88 -12.73
N LEU A 304 2.34 -1.32 -13.73
CA LEU A 304 2.93 0.02 -13.66
C LEU A 304 2.88 0.75 -15.01
N ALA A 305 2.15 1.86 -15.11
CA ALA A 305 1.96 2.59 -16.37
C ALA A 305 2.31 4.08 -16.27
N THR A 306 2.65 4.72 -17.38
CA THR A 306 2.84 6.17 -17.49
C THR A 306 2.21 6.68 -18.79
N VAL A 307 1.92 7.99 -18.86
CA VAL A 307 1.41 8.63 -20.08
C VAL A 307 2.53 8.73 -21.11
N VAL A 308 2.29 8.24 -22.32
CA VAL A 308 3.22 8.27 -23.46
C VAL A 308 2.52 8.76 -24.72
N ASN A 309 3.31 9.15 -25.72
CA ASN A 309 2.80 9.51 -27.03
C ASN A 309 2.41 8.27 -27.84
N GLU A 310 1.49 8.45 -28.80
CA GLU A 310 1.14 7.40 -29.75
C GLU A 310 2.39 6.91 -30.51
N GLY A 311 2.53 5.59 -30.62
CA GLY A 311 3.69 4.97 -31.29
C GLY A 311 4.93 4.80 -30.41
N HIS A 312 4.84 5.05 -29.10
CA HIS A 312 5.91 4.76 -28.15
C HIS A 312 6.37 3.30 -28.22
N ALA A 313 7.69 3.07 -28.23
CA ALA A 313 8.28 1.74 -28.43
C ALA A 313 8.20 0.81 -27.20
N GLY A 314 7.76 1.35 -26.05
CA GLY A 314 7.61 0.61 -24.80
C GLY A 314 8.82 0.75 -23.88
N PHE A 315 8.84 -0.07 -22.84
CA PHE A 315 9.88 -0.10 -21.83
C PHE A 315 10.52 -1.48 -21.80
N THR A 316 11.76 -1.54 -21.32
CA THR A 316 12.54 -2.78 -21.22
C THR A 316 13.26 -2.83 -19.88
N TRP A 317 13.77 -4.00 -19.53
CA TRP A 317 14.68 -4.13 -18.39
C TRP A 317 16.05 -3.54 -18.68
N ASP A 318 16.72 -3.16 -17.60
CA ASP A 318 18.15 -2.88 -17.62
C ASP A 318 18.99 -4.13 -17.89
N THR A 319 20.27 -3.90 -18.20
CA THR A 319 21.26 -4.97 -18.30
C THR A 319 22.08 -5.05 -17.01
N PRO A 320 22.67 -6.20 -16.66
CA PRO A 320 23.43 -6.35 -15.40
C PRO A 320 24.64 -5.41 -15.25
N ASP A 321 25.09 -4.77 -16.35
CA ASP A 321 26.17 -3.78 -16.37
C ASP A 321 25.69 -2.33 -16.28
N THR A 322 24.38 -2.08 -16.15
CA THR A 322 23.82 -0.73 -15.94
C THR A 322 24.36 -0.12 -14.63
N GLU A 323 24.77 1.15 -14.68
CA GLU A 323 25.22 1.91 -13.50
C GLU A 323 24.02 2.38 -12.67
N GLY A 324 24.10 2.25 -11.35
CA GLY A 324 23.10 2.79 -10.40
C GLY A 324 21.94 1.86 -10.08
N ILE A 325 22.01 0.59 -10.49
CA ILE A 325 21.08 -0.48 -10.07
C ILE A 325 21.78 -1.46 -9.12
N GLU A 326 21.01 -2.11 -8.25
CA GLU A 326 21.50 -3.22 -7.43
C GLU A 326 21.39 -4.53 -8.22
N VAL A 327 22.46 -5.32 -8.24
CA VAL A 327 22.54 -6.63 -8.91
C VAL A 327 23.00 -7.68 -7.90
N ASP A 328 22.43 -8.88 -7.96
CA ASP A 328 22.67 -10.00 -7.02
C ASP A 328 24.00 -10.76 -7.20
#